data_AF-A0A9P6STI6-F1
#
_entry.id   AF-A0A9P6STI6-F1
#
_cell.length_a   1.000
_cell.length_b   1.000
_cell.length_c   1.000
_cell.angle_alpha   90.00
_cell.angle_beta   90.00
_cell.angle_gamma   90.00
#
_symmetry.space_group_name_H-M   'P 1'
#
loop_
_entity.id
_entity.type
_entity.pdbx_description
1 polymer ?
#
loop_
_entity_poly.entity_id
_entity_poly.type
_entity_poly.pdbx_seq_one_letter_code
_entity_poly.pdbx_strand_id
1 'polypeptide(L)'
;GEEAKIVIITLVRSNVRKDGVPELSDSGSIGFLKSENRTNVLLSRAKHGMYLIGNASLMEKEKHRLWPKVIGELRQYNRVGEGLPIVCKNHPHIENFASTPEMLSTMSPDGGCSEPCNFDMSCGHICPKFCKLSL
;
A
#
# COMPACT_ATOMS: atom_id res chain seq x y z
N GLY A 1 -5.17 2.61 -24.99
CA GLY A 1 -4.76 2.13 -23.66
C GLY A 1 -5.66 2.76 -22.64
N GLU A 2 -6.08 2.01 -21.63
CA GLU A 2 -6.93 2.55 -20.56
C GLU A 2 -6.07 3.20 -19.47
N GLU A 3 -6.44 4.42 -19.08
CA GLU A 3 -5.79 5.24 -18.06
C GLU A 3 -6.78 5.52 -16.92
N ALA A 4 -6.29 5.67 -15.69
CA ALA A 4 -7.11 5.99 -14.52
C ALA A 4 -6.51 7.14 -13.71
N LYS A 5 -7.34 7.84 -12.93
CA LYS A 5 -6.88 8.91 -12.02
C LYS A 5 -5.86 8.35 -11.02
N ILE A 6 -6.21 7.24 -10.38
CA ILE A 6 -5.36 6.51 -9.45
C ILE A 6 -5.27 5.06 -9.92
N VAL A 7 -4.08 4.47 -9.89
CA VAL A 7 -3.84 3.07 -10.24
C VAL A 7 -3.24 2.34 -9.04
N ILE A 8 -3.78 1.16 -8.72
CA ILE A 8 -3.21 0.27 -7.70
C ILE A 8 -2.62 -0.94 -8.41
N ILE A 9 -1.35 -1.21 -8.19
CA ILE A 9 -0.61 -2.28 -8.85
C ILE A 9 -0.05 -3.23 -7.79
N THR A 10 -0.46 -4.48 -7.86
CA THR A 10 0.19 -5.56 -7.13
C THR A 10 1.32 -6.15 -7.98
N LEU A 11 2.52 -6.16 -7.42
CA LEU A 11 3.72 -6.70 -8.06
C LEU A 11 3.86 -8.23 -7.87
N VAL A 12 2.93 -8.85 -7.13
CA VAL A 12 2.67 -10.31 -6.96
C VAL A 12 3.81 -11.13 -6.35
N ARG A 13 5.07 -10.66 -6.39
CA ARG A 13 6.24 -11.44 -5.98
C ARG A 13 6.77 -10.99 -4.63
N SER A 14 6.44 -11.78 -3.62
CA SER A 14 7.17 -11.89 -2.37
C SER A 14 7.70 -13.31 -2.33
N ASN A 15 9.00 -13.51 -2.61
CA ASN A 15 9.68 -14.81 -2.55
C ASN A 15 9.93 -15.25 -1.10
N VAL A 16 8.86 -15.22 -0.30
CA VAL A 16 8.79 -15.77 1.05
C VAL A 16 8.06 -17.10 0.90
N ARG A 17 8.71 -18.20 1.27
CA ARG A 17 8.07 -19.51 1.29
C ARG A 17 6.93 -19.51 2.32
N LYS A 18 5.96 -20.40 2.16
CA LYS A 18 4.79 -20.53 3.07
C LYS A 18 5.18 -20.84 4.53
N ASP A 19 6.41 -21.26 4.77
CA ASP A 19 7.00 -21.55 6.08
C ASP A 19 7.73 -20.34 6.71
N GLY A 20 7.62 -19.14 6.10
CA GLY A 20 8.26 -17.92 6.59
C GLY A 20 9.78 -17.85 6.34
N VAL A 21 10.35 -18.87 5.68
CA VAL A 21 11.78 -18.91 5.35
C VAL A 21 12.01 -18.10 4.07
N PRO A 22 12.96 -17.14 4.06
CA PRO A 22 13.38 -16.48 2.83
C PRO A 22 13.82 -17.55 1.82
N GLU A 23 13.24 -17.53 0.62
CA GLU A 23 13.64 -18.46 -0.43
C GLU A 23 15.08 -18.08 -0.86
N LEU A 24 16.07 -18.77 -0.28
CA LEU A 24 17.52 -18.61 -0.48
C LEU A 24 18.00 -19.03 -1.88
N SER A 25 17.12 -19.03 -2.88
CA SER A 25 17.56 -19.14 -4.26
C SER A 25 18.07 -17.76 -4.69
N ASP A 26 19.32 -17.71 -5.13
CA ASP A 26 20.03 -16.55 -5.70
C ASP A 26 19.42 -16.07 -7.05
N SER A 27 18.15 -16.37 -7.28
CA SER A 27 17.43 -16.22 -8.54
C SER A 27 15.97 -15.82 -8.33
N GLY A 28 15.70 -15.02 -7.28
CA GLY A 28 14.44 -14.31 -7.09
C GLY A 28 14.11 -13.45 -8.32
N SER A 29 13.33 -14.01 -9.24
CA SER A 29 13.00 -13.41 -10.53
C SER A 29 11.67 -12.67 -10.42
N ILE A 30 11.63 -11.40 -10.80
CA ILE A 30 10.39 -10.61 -10.88
C ILE A 30 9.47 -11.04 -12.04
N GLY A 31 9.85 -12.10 -12.78
CA GLY A 31 9.03 -12.75 -13.80
C GLY A 31 8.61 -11.81 -14.93
N PHE A 32 7.30 -11.59 -15.07
CA PHE A 32 6.73 -10.75 -16.12
C PHE A 32 7.18 -9.27 -16.04
N LEU A 33 7.52 -8.79 -14.84
CA LEU A 33 7.94 -7.41 -14.59
C LEU A 33 9.36 -7.11 -15.12
N LYS A 34 10.03 -8.13 -15.68
CA LYS A 34 11.32 -8.04 -16.35
C LYS A 34 11.29 -7.29 -17.67
N SER A 35 10.14 -7.22 -18.33
CA SER A 35 10.00 -6.57 -19.63
C SER A 35 9.80 -5.06 -19.48
N GLU A 36 10.74 -4.27 -20.00
CA GLU A 36 10.66 -2.80 -19.94
C GLU A 36 9.40 -2.25 -20.62
N ASN A 37 9.03 -2.76 -21.80
CA ASN A 37 7.81 -2.34 -22.48
C ASN A 37 6.56 -2.55 -21.63
N ARG A 38 6.50 -3.67 -20.90
CA ARG A 38 5.37 -3.97 -20.01
C ARG A 38 5.38 -3.10 -18.77
N THR A 39 6.55 -2.84 -18.20
CA THR A 39 6.70 -1.93 -17.05
C THR A 39 6.37 -0.49 -17.44
N ASN A 40 6.79 0.00 -18.60
CA ASN A 40 6.44 1.33 -19.09
C ASN A 40 4.93 1.47 -19.30
N VAL A 41 4.29 0.48 -19.93
CA VAL A 41 2.83 0.45 -20.10
C VAL A 41 2.11 0.34 -18.75
N LEU A 42 2.71 -0.27 -17.74
CA LEU A 42 2.13 -0.39 -16.41
C LEU A 42 2.21 0.93 -15.63
N LEU A 43 3.39 1.56 -15.60
CA LEU A 43 3.65 2.79 -14.85
C LEU A 43 3.01 4.04 -15.48
N SER A 44 2.71 4.02 -16.78
CA SER A 44 2.12 5.15 -17.50
C SER A 44 0.58 5.26 -17.38
N ARG A 45 -0.10 4.32 -16.71
CA ARG A 45 -1.57 4.32 -16.65
C ARG A 45 -2.17 5.32 -15.65
N ALA A 46 -1.36 5.83 -14.73
CA ALA A 46 -1.80 6.71 -13.67
C ALA A 46 -1.74 8.19 -14.09
N LYS A 47 -2.86 8.91 -13.96
CA LYS A 47 -2.91 10.36 -14.22
C LYS A 47 -2.48 11.20 -13.03
N HIS A 48 -2.91 10.84 -11.83
CA HIS A 48 -2.65 11.61 -10.61
C HIS A 48 -1.74 10.86 -9.62
N GLY A 49 -1.85 9.54 -9.55
CA GLY A 49 -1.10 8.79 -8.55
C GLY A 49 -1.18 7.28 -8.72
N MET A 50 -0.25 6.60 -8.09
CA MET A 50 -0.07 5.17 -8.19
C MET A 50 0.37 4.59 -6.85
N TYR A 51 -0.20 3.44 -6.47
CA TYR A 51 0.25 2.63 -5.36
C TYR A 51 0.85 1.33 -5.88
N LEU A 52 2.08 1.03 -5.46
CA LEU A 52 2.78 -0.20 -5.78
C LEU A 52 2.82 -1.09 -4.55
N ILE A 53 2.21 -2.27 -4.63
CA ILE A 53 2.14 -3.25 -3.54
C ILE A 53 3.03 -4.43 -3.88
N GLY A 54 4.13 -4.62 -3.17
CA GLY A 54 5.05 -5.73 -3.37
C GLY A 54 6.38 -5.59 -2.64
N ASN A 55 7.32 -6.51 -2.90
CA ASN A 55 8.61 -6.53 -2.25
C ASN A 55 9.61 -5.58 -2.94
N ALA A 56 9.80 -4.38 -2.39
CA ALA A 56 10.72 -3.38 -2.92
C ALA A 56 12.18 -3.89 -2.99
N SER A 57 12.63 -4.61 -1.95
CA SER A 57 13.99 -5.15 -1.89
C SER A 57 14.25 -6.21 -2.98
N LEU A 58 13.23 -6.98 -3.37
CA LEU A 58 13.32 -7.90 -4.50
C LEU A 58 13.44 -7.14 -5.82
N MET A 59 12.64 -6.07 -5.99
CA MET A 59 12.66 -5.24 -7.20
C MET A 59 14.02 -4.56 -7.43
N GLU A 60 14.67 -4.12 -6.35
CA GLU A 60 16.00 -3.50 -6.40
C GLU A 60 17.12 -4.47 -6.80
N LYS A 61 16.96 -5.77 -6.51
CA LYS A 61 17.95 -6.80 -6.85
C LYS A 61 17.95 -7.17 -8.33
N GLU A 62 16.96 -6.75 -9.11
CA GLU A 62 16.89 -7.05 -10.54
C GLU A 62 17.98 -6.28 -11.30
N LYS A 63 19.04 -6.99 -11.71
CA LYS A 63 20.21 -6.40 -12.39
C LYS A 63 19.81 -5.75 -13.73
N HIS A 64 20.34 -4.55 -13.97
CA HIS A 64 20.28 -3.81 -15.25
C HIS A 64 18.90 -3.43 -15.78
N ARG A 65 17.92 -3.12 -14.91
CA ARG A 65 16.56 -2.80 -15.35
C ARG A 65 15.97 -1.53 -14.73
N LEU A 66 14.77 -1.20 -15.20
CA LEU A 66 13.95 -0.05 -14.79
C LEU A 66 13.58 -0.06 -13.30
N TRP A 67 13.33 -1.23 -12.70
CA TRP A 67 12.83 -1.35 -11.32
C TRP A 67 13.78 -0.78 -10.24
N PRO A 68 15.09 -1.07 -10.23
CA PRO A 68 16.02 -0.41 -9.32
C PRO A 68 15.97 1.13 -9.38
N LYS A 69 15.78 1.71 -10.57
CA LYS A 69 15.63 3.17 -10.72
C LYS A 69 14.32 3.65 -10.11
N VAL A 70 13.20 2.99 -10.45
CA VAL A 70 11.87 3.32 -9.92
C VAL A 70 11.83 3.22 -8.39
N ILE A 71 12.33 2.13 -7.81
CA ILE A 71 12.37 1.98 -6.35
C ILE A 71 13.33 3.00 -5.73
N GLY A 72 14.49 3.26 -6.34
CA GLY A 72 15.44 4.27 -5.88
C GLY A 72 14.82 5.66 -5.80
N GLU A 73 14.09 6.09 -6.83
CA GLU A 73 13.34 7.35 -6.82
C GLU A 73 12.27 7.36 -5.71
N LEU A 74 11.48 6.28 -5.58
CA LEU A 74 10.49 6.19 -4.52
C LEU A 74 11.12 6.30 -3.12
N ARG A 75 12.28 5.68 -2.88
CA ARG A 75 13.00 5.81 -1.62
C ARG A 75 13.52 7.22 -1.38
N GLN A 76 14.08 7.87 -2.41
CA GLN A 76 14.55 9.25 -2.31
C GLN A 76 13.45 10.21 -1.83
N TYR A 77 12.20 9.96 -2.23
CA TYR A 77 11.04 10.75 -1.82
C TYR A 77 10.29 10.17 -0.61
N ASN A 78 10.86 9.22 0.14
CA ASN A 78 10.23 8.55 1.28
C ASN A 78 8.85 7.94 0.93
N ARG A 79 8.72 7.33 -0.26
CA ARG A 79 7.50 6.70 -0.78
C ARG A 79 7.52 5.17 -0.73
N VAL A 80 8.48 4.58 0.00
CA VAL A 80 8.54 3.14 0.27
C VAL A 80 8.32 2.93 1.75
N GLY A 81 7.29 2.16 2.11
CA GLY A 81 6.93 1.83 3.48
C GLY A 81 6.59 0.34 3.63
N GLU A 82 6.31 -0.07 4.87
CA GLU A 82 6.07 -1.48 5.22
C GLU A 82 4.61 -1.92 5.03
N GLY A 83 3.71 -0.99 4.78
CA GLY A 83 2.29 -1.26 4.61
C GLY A 83 1.55 -0.11 3.95
N LEU A 84 0.24 -0.31 3.74
CA LEU A 84 -0.65 0.73 3.25
C LEU A 84 -0.97 1.70 4.40
N PRO A 85 -0.74 3.01 4.24
CA PRO A 85 -1.10 3.98 5.25
C PRO A 85 -2.63 4.07 5.41
N ILE A 86 -3.09 4.04 6.65
CA ILE A 86 -4.48 4.20 7.07
C ILE A 86 -4.51 5.46 7.94
N VAL A 87 -5.21 6.48 7.46
CA VAL A 87 -5.41 7.75 8.17
C VAL A 87 -6.88 7.93 8.46
N CYS A 88 -7.22 8.16 9.72
CA CYS A 88 -8.59 8.49 10.09
C CYS A 88 -8.90 9.95 9.75
N LYS A 89 -9.92 10.22 8.93
CA LYS A 89 -10.34 11.59 8.60
C LYS A 89 -10.80 12.38 9.82
N ASN A 90 -11.46 11.71 10.76
CA ASN A 90 -12.01 12.33 11.98
C ASN A 90 -10.94 12.45 13.09
N HIS A 91 -9.89 11.62 13.03
CA HIS A 91 -8.77 11.64 13.97
C HIS A 91 -7.44 11.69 13.20
N PRO A 92 -7.04 12.85 12.64
CA PRO A 92 -5.89 12.96 11.74
C PRO A 92 -4.53 12.61 12.38
N HIS A 93 -4.46 12.58 13.71
CA HIS A 93 -3.28 12.16 14.46
C HIS A 93 -3.12 10.63 14.51
N ILE A 94 -4.16 9.87 14.15
CA ILE A 94 -4.11 8.41 14.03
C ILE A 94 -3.71 8.04 12.61
N GLU A 95 -2.42 7.76 12.44
CA GLU A 95 -1.84 7.18 11.23
C GLU A 95 -1.26 5.81 11.55
N ASN A 96 -1.73 4.79 10.84
CA ASN A 96 -1.25 3.42 10.97
C ASN A 96 -0.80 2.87 9.62
N PHE A 97 -0.01 1.80 9.60
CA PHE A 97 0.38 1.10 8.38
C PHE A 97 -0.09 -0.35 8.43
N ALA A 98 -0.98 -0.74 7.51
CA ALA A 98 -1.43 -2.12 7.40
C ALA A 98 -0.60 -2.88 6.38
N SER A 99 0.16 -3.86 6.86
CA SER A 99 0.93 -4.80 6.03
C SER A 99 0.17 -6.11 5.79
N THR A 100 -0.88 -6.40 6.56
CA THR A 100 -1.77 -7.55 6.37
C THR A 100 -3.25 -7.15 6.28
N PRO A 101 -4.10 -7.97 5.65
CA PRO A 101 -5.55 -7.74 5.61
C PRO A 101 -6.19 -7.67 7.00
N GLU A 102 -5.71 -8.45 7.96
CA GLU A 102 -6.24 -8.49 9.32
C GLU A 102 -6.01 -7.15 10.03
N MET A 103 -4.87 -6.50 9.78
CA MET A 103 -4.57 -5.18 10.32
C MET A 103 -5.56 -4.13 9.82
N LEU A 104 -6.07 -4.21 8.58
CA LEU A 104 -7.11 -3.29 8.10
C LEU A 104 -8.38 -3.41 8.94
N SER A 105 -8.82 -4.64 9.23
CA SER A 105 -10.01 -4.90 10.04
C SER A 105 -9.85 -4.44 11.48
N THR A 106 -8.65 -4.53 12.05
CA THR A 106 -8.38 -4.07 13.43
C THR A 106 -8.22 -2.55 13.52
N MET A 107 -7.49 -1.95 12.57
CA MET A 107 -7.17 -0.52 12.58
C MET A 107 -8.32 0.35 12.03
N SER A 108 -9.12 -0.20 11.12
CA SER A 108 -10.24 0.51 10.47
C SER A 108 -11.47 -0.40 10.24
N PRO A 109 -12.07 -0.96 11.30
CA PRO A 109 -13.16 -1.93 11.20
C PRO A 109 -14.40 -1.40 10.45
N ASP A 110 -14.74 -0.13 10.65
CA ASP A 110 -15.89 0.55 10.06
C ASP A 110 -15.46 1.74 9.16
N GLY A 111 -14.24 1.68 8.60
CA GLY A 111 -13.65 2.78 7.83
C GLY A 111 -13.20 3.99 8.65
N GLY A 112 -13.50 4.01 9.96
CA GLY A 112 -12.94 4.96 10.94
C GLY A 112 -11.72 4.38 11.64
N CYS A 113 -11.42 4.82 12.86
CA CYS A 113 -10.42 4.20 13.74
C CYS A 113 -11.07 3.65 15.02
N SER A 114 -10.28 3.04 15.88
CA SER A 114 -10.72 2.49 17.17
C SER A 114 -10.94 3.54 18.27
N GLU A 115 -10.78 4.83 17.98
CA GLU A 115 -11.06 5.90 18.95
C GLU A 115 -12.57 6.16 19.10
N PRO A 116 -13.04 6.64 20.26
CA PRO A 116 -14.41 7.09 20.44
C PRO A 116 -14.78 8.18 19.41
N CYS A 117 -16.01 8.15 18.89
CA CYS A 117 -16.46 9.12 17.88
C CYS A 117 -16.52 10.56 18.43
N ASN A 118 -16.97 10.73 19.68
CA ASN A 118 -17.08 12.02 20.38
C ASN A 118 -17.88 13.13 19.65
N PHE A 119 -18.61 12.79 18.60
CA PHE A 119 -19.44 13.74 17.86
C PHE A 119 -20.73 14.07 18.62
N ASP A 120 -21.09 15.35 18.67
CA ASP A 120 -22.34 15.82 19.26
C ASP A 120 -23.53 15.50 18.35
N MET A 121 -24.45 14.68 18.84
CA MET A 121 -25.65 14.30 18.09
C MET A 121 -26.71 15.39 18.22
N SER A 122 -27.62 15.47 17.24
CA SER A 122 -28.74 16.43 17.25
C SER A 122 -29.69 16.27 18.45
N CYS A 123 -29.66 15.12 19.12
CA CYS A 123 -30.42 14.87 20.35
C CYS A 123 -29.72 15.37 21.63
N GLY A 124 -28.57 16.04 21.51
CA GLY A 124 -27.81 16.62 22.65
C GLY A 124 -26.92 15.63 23.41
N HIS A 125 -26.77 14.40 22.92
CA HIS A 125 -25.87 13.40 23.51
C HIS A 125 -24.60 13.22 22.69
N ILE A 126 -23.53 12.80 23.35
CA ILE A 126 -22.27 12.40 22.68
C ILE A 126 -22.46 11.01 22.07
N CYS A 127 -21.95 10.83 20.84
CA CYS A 127 -22.01 9.55 20.14
C CYS A 127 -21.31 8.43 20.95
N PRO A 128 -22.01 7.35 21.34
CA PRO A 128 -21.43 6.28 22.17
C PRO A 128 -20.65 5.24 21.35
N LYS A 129 -20.49 5.44 20.04
CA LYS A 129 -19.85 4.49 19.13
C LYS A 129 -18.38 4.82 18.92
N PHE A 130 -17.62 3.83 18.47
CA PHE A 130 -16.32 4.06 17.85
C PHE A 130 -16.43 4.88 16.58
N CYS A 131 -15.34 5.53 16.22
CA CYS A 131 -15.23 6.32 15.00
C CYS A 131 -15.54 5.46 13.77
N LYS A 132 -16.39 5.99 12.88
CA LYS A 132 -16.72 5.37 11.59
C LYS A 132 -16.49 6.37 10.47
N LEU A 133 -16.28 5.87 9.25
CA LEU A 133 -16.23 6.76 8.10
C LEU A 133 -17.63 7.33 7.85
N SER A 134 -17.79 8.63 8.07
CA SER A 134 -18.94 9.39 7.58
C SER A 134 -18.71 9.61 6.10
N LEU A 135 -19.48 8.95 5.24
CA LEU A 135 -19.51 9.22 3.80
C LEU A 135 -20.54 10.30 3.47
#